data_AF-A0A969VXG6-F1
#
_entry.id   AF-A0A969VXG6-F1
#
_cell.length_a   1.000
_cell.length_b   1.000
_cell.length_c   1.000
_cell.angle_alpha   90.00
_cell.angle_beta   90.00
_cell.angle_gamma   90.00
#
_symmetry.space_group_name_H-M   'P 1'
#
loop_
_entity.id
_entity.type
_entity.pdbx_description
1 polymer ?
#
loop_
_entity_poly.entity_id
_entity_poly.type
_entity_poly.pdbx_seq_one_letter_code
_entity_poly.pdbx_strand_id
1 'polypeptide(L)' 'MRPARVDWAGAGIRTLQRIGDCGGPGPIAWATYAGRRYAEEMDAEPVGDALPFRREIAALLP' A
#
# COMPACT_ATOMS: atom_id res chain seq x y z
N MET A 1 -23.35 23.42 10.21
CA MET A 1 -23.38 22.05 10.77
C MET A 1 -22.01 21.43 10.53
N ARG A 2 -21.29 20.95 11.56
CA ARG A 2 -20.03 20.20 11.35
C ARG A 2 -20.38 18.74 11.07
N PRO A 3 -19.74 18.06 10.11
CA PRO A 3 -19.96 16.64 9.91
C PRO A 3 -19.55 15.87 11.18
N ALA A 4 -20.34 14.86 11.54
CA ALA A 4 -19.99 13.95 12.62
C ALA A 4 -18.66 13.26 12.30
N ARG A 5 -17.78 13.11 13.30
CA ARG A 5 -16.58 12.30 13.14
C ARG A 5 -17.00 10.84 12.98
N VAL A 6 -16.45 10.15 11.99
CA VAL A 6 -16.69 8.72 11.80
C VAL A 6 -15.92 7.94 12.85
N ASP A 7 -16.63 7.09 13.60
CA ASP A 7 -16.03 6.13 14.52
C ASP A 7 -15.71 4.83 13.76
N TRP A 8 -14.49 4.75 13.24
CA TRP A 8 -14.02 3.60 12.47
C TRP A 8 -13.87 2.34 13.33
N ALA A 9 -13.41 2.50 14.58
CA ALA A 9 -13.21 1.40 15.49
C ALA A 9 -14.55 0.80 15.94
N GLY A 10 -15.53 1.64 16.29
CA GLY A 10 -16.90 1.21 16.59
C GLY A 10 -17.60 0.53 15.40
N ALA A 11 -17.20 0.87 14.17
CA ALA A 11 -17.67 0.21 12.95
C ALA A 11 -16.90 -1.08 12.59
N GLY A 12 -15.88 -1.46 13.37
CA GLY A 12 -15.06 -2.66 13.11
C GLY A 12 -14.06 -2.53 11.96
N ILE A 13 -13.77 -1.32 11.48
CA ILE A 13 -12.83 -1.09 10.38
C ILE A 13 -11.40 -1.04 10.94
N ARG A 14 -10.58 -2.04 10.57
CA ARG A 14 -9.19 -2.18 11.06
C ARG A 14 -8.22 -1.26 10.33
N THR A 15 -8.31 -1.19 9.01
CA THR A 15 -7.46 -0.39 8.14
C THR A 15 -8.26 0.12 6.95
N LEU A 16 -7.83 1.25 6.38
CA LEU A 16 -8.39 1.82 5.16
C LEU A 16 -7.23 2.36 4.31
N GLN A 17 -7.15 1.95 3.06
CA GLN A 17 -6.09 2.38 2.15
C GLN A 17 -6.65 2.77 0.78
N ARG A 18 -6.09 3.83 0.20
CA ARG A 18 -6.38 4.28 -1.17
C ARG A 18 -5.40 3.61 -2.14
N ILE A 19 -5.90 3.15 -3.29
CA ILE A 19 -5.09 2.49 -4.34
C ILE A 19 -5.43 3.02 -5.74
N GLY A 20 -4.55 2.80 -6.70
CA GLY A 20 -4.73 3.24 -8.09
C GLY A 20 -4.79 4.76 -8.23
N ASP A 21 -5.60 5.26 -9.17
CA ASP A 21 -5.60 6.68 -9.56
C ASP A 21 -5.98 7.64 -8.42
N CYS A 22 -6.70 7.15 -7.40
CA CYS A 22 -7.02 7.96 -6.21
C CYS A 22 -5.82 8.18 -5.28
N GLY A 23 -4.76 7.37 -5.41
CA GLY A 23 -3.47 7.56 -4.76
C GLY A 23 -2.49 8.39 -5.61
N GLY A 24 -2.59 8.26 -6.94
CA GLY A 24 -1.84 9.02 -7.92
C GLY A 24 -2.24 8.60 -9.35
N PRO A 25 -2.75 9.51 -10.20
CA PRO A 25 -3.20 9.16 -11.55
C PRO A 25 -2.08 8.57 -12.42
N GLY A 26 -2.37 7.48 -13.13
CA GLY A 26 -1.41 6.83 -14.01
C GLY A 26 -2.04 5.89 -15.04
N PRO A 27 -1.23 5.13 -15.79
CA PRO A 27 -1.74 4.14 -16.72
C PRO A 27 -2.51 3.02 -16.01
N ILE A 28 -3.41 2.34 -16.73
CA ILE A 28 -4.21 1.21 -16.22
C ILE A 28 -3.33 0.12 -15.58
N ALA A 29 -2.12 -0.10 -16.12
CA ALA A 29 -1.16 -1.06 -15.57
C ALA A 29 -0.81 -0.77 -14.10
N TRP A 30 -0.73 0.51 -13.71
CA TRP A 30 -0.39 0.91 -12.36
C TRP A 30 -1.55 0.71 -11.39
N ALA A 31 -2.78 1.03 -11.82
CA ALA A 31 -3.97 0.74 -11.03
C ALA A 31 -4.14 -0.77 -10.79
N THR A 32 -3.90 -1.58 -11.83
CA THR A 32 -3.93 -3.04 -11.73
C THR A 32 -2.84 -3.57 -10.79
N TYR A 33 -1.61 -3.07 -10.91
CA TYR A 33 -0.51 -3.40 -10.00
C TYR A 33 -0.83 -3.02 -8.55
N ALA A 34 -1.38 -1.82 -8.30
CA ALA A 34 -1.73 -1.35 -6.96
C ALA A 34 -2.80 -2.23 -6.30
N GLY A 35 -3.81 -2.68 -7.06
CA GLY A 35 -4.82 -3.61 -6.57
C GLY A 35 -4.24 -4.97 -6.20
N ARG A 36 -3.39 -5.54 -7.06
CA ARG A 36 -2.71 -6.81 -6.74
C ARG A 36 -1.82 -6.67 -5.51
N ARG A 37 -0.99 -5.63 -5.46
CA ARG A 37 -0.09 -5.36 -4.33
C ARG A 37 -0.84 -5.24 -3.02
N TYR A 38 -1.95 -4.49 -3.00
CA TYR A 38 -2.80 -4.36 -1.82
C TYR A 38 -3.32 -5.72 -1.33
N ALA A 39 -3.75 -6.59 -2.25
CA ALA A 39 -4.22 -7.93 -1.89
C ALA A 39 -3.07 -8.83 -1.37
N GLU A 40 -1.88 -8.77 -1.98
CA GLU A 40 -0.70 -9.54 -1.57
C GLU A 40 -0.16 -9.10 -0.20
N GLU A 41 -0.25 -7.81 0.13
CA GLU A 41 0.21 -7.23 1.39
C GLU A 41 -0.88 -7.24 2.49
N MET A 42 -2.12 -7.66 2.18
CA MET A 42 -3.21 -7.69 3.15
C MET A 42 -2.92 -8.69 4.27
N ASP A 43 -2.97 -8.21 5.51
CA ASP A 43 -2.62 -8.96 6.72
C ASP A 43 -1.14 -9.43 6.78
N ALA A 44 -0.27 -8.99 5.87
CA ALA A 44 1.17 -9.23 5.96
C ALA A 44 1.82 -8.32 7.02
N GLU A 45 2.92 -8.78 7.61
CA GLU A 45 3.70 -7.97 8.54
C GLU A 45 4.31 -6.74 7.83
N PRO A 46 4.28 -5.54 8.45
CA PRO A 46 4.86 -4.36 7.85
C PRO A 46 6.37 -4.51 7.63
N VAL A 47 6.84 -4.18 6.42
CA VAL A 47 8.28 -4.24 6.07
C VAL A 47 9.12 -3.09 6.66
N GLY A 48 8.47 -2.05 7.20
CA GLY A 48 9.15 -0.86 7.74
C GLY A 48 10.04 -0.18 6.69
N ASP A 49 11.27 0.15 7.08
CA ASP A 49 12.26 0.80 6.21
C ASP A 49 13.00 -0.20 5.27
N ALA A 50 12.67 -1.50 5.34
CA ALA A 50 13.26 -2.50 4.45
C ALA A 50 12.70 -2.41 3.03
N LEU A 51 13.49 -2.88 2.05
CA LEU A 51 13.03 -2.93 0.66
C LEU A 51 11.95 -4.01 0.48
N PRO A 52 10.80 -3.69 -0.14
CA PRO A 52 9.72 -4.66 -0.36
C PRO A 52 9.98 -5.61 -1.55
N PHE A 53 11.23 -5.66 -2.05
CA PHE A 53 11.63 -6.50 -3.17
C PHE A 53 13.10 -6.88 -3.07
N ARG A 54 13.44 -8.03 -3.66
CA ARG A 54 14.84 -8.46 -3.80
C ARG A 54 15.52 -7.62 -4.88
N ARG A 55 16.76 -7.20 -4.60
CA ARG A 55 17.60 -6.48 -5.56
C ARG A 55 18.96 -7.14 -5.64
N GLU A 56 19.57 -7.04 -6.80
CA GLU A 56 20.96 -7.40 -7.02
C GLU A 56 21.83 -6.15 -6.84
N ILE A 57 23.01 -6.33 -6.26
CA ILE A 57 24.00 -5.26 -6.06
C ILE A 57 25.28 -5.68 -6.78
N ALA A 58 25.95 -4.72 -7.40
CA ALA A 58 27.23 -4.95 -8.08
C ALA A 58 28.26 -5.51 -7.10
N ALA A 59 28.97 -6.56 -7.51
CA ALA A 59 30.12 -7.05 -6.77
C ALA A 59 31.23 -6.00 -6.78
N LEU A 60 31.90 -5.82 -5.64
CA LEU A 60 33.10 -5.00 -5.57
C LEU A 60 34.29 -5.82 -6.08
N LEU A 61 34.99 -5.28 -7.08
CA LEU A 61 36.32 -5.77 -7.45
C LEU A 61 37.36 -5.19 -6.47
N PRO A 62 38.52 -5.86 -6.26
CA PRO A 62 39.60 -5.36 -5.41
C PRO A 62 40.06 -3.95 -5.77
#